data_AF-A0A967K5H3-F1
#
_entry.id   AF-A0A967K5H3-F1
#
_cell.length_a   1.000
_cell.length_b   1.000
_cell.length_c   1.000
_cell.angle_alpha   90.00
_cell.angle_beta   90.00
_cell.angle_gamma   90.00
#
_symmetry.space_group_name_H-M   'P 1'
#
loop_
_entity.id
_entity.type
_entity.pdbx_description
1 polymer ?
#
loop_
_entity_poly.entity_id
_entity_poly.type
_entity_poly.pdbx_seq_one_letter_code
_entity_poly.pdbx_strand_id
1 'polypeptide(L)' 'MSWSIKLFKIKGIDIKVHLTFILILVWAAYYWSSSTGEGFQGALFGIAATLLLFVSVTLHELGHSLQAIKLGTRVRDITL' A
#
# COMPACT_ATOMS: atom_id res chain seq x y z
N MET A 1 -15.02 2.66 -5.34
CA MET A 1 -15.20 1.21 -5.62
C MET A 1 -15.65 0.56 -4.33
N SER A 2 -16.65 -0.33 -4.33
CA SER A 2 -17.21 -0.89 -3.08
C SER A 2 -16.27 -1.85 -2.33
N TRP A 3 -15.10 -2.12 -2.88
CA TRP A 3 -14.09 -3.04 -2.35
C TRP A 3 -12.87 -2.33 -1.75
N SER A 4 -12.92 -1.00 -1.63
CA SER A 4 -11.85 -0.19 -1.03
C SER A 4 -12.23 0.22 0.39
N ILE A 5 -11.37 -0.09 1.35
CA ILE A 5 -11.52 0.29 2.76
C ILE A 5 -10.69 1.55 3.00
N LYS A 6 -11.29 2.57 3.62
CA LYS A 6 -10.57 3.78 4.02
C LYS A 6 -9.70 3.48 5.24
N LEU A 7 -8.39 3.71 5.12
CA LEU A 7 -7.46 3.56 6.24
C LEU A 7 -7.40 4.82 7.09
N PHE A 8 -7.05 5.96 6.48
CA PHE A 8 -6.89 7.24 7.17
C PHE A 8 -6.99 8.40 6.18
N LYS A 9 -6.92 9.64 6.68
CA LYS A 9 -7.05 10.86 5.89
C LYS A 9 -5.88 11.80 6.17
N ILE A 10 -5.15 12.24 5.14
CA ILE A 10 -4.03 13.18 5.26
C ILE A 10 -4.34 14.42 4.41
N LYS A 11 -4.33 15.61 5.04
CA LYS A 11 -4.49 16.91 4.34
C LYS A 11 -5.69 16.97 3.38
N GLY A 12 -6.79 16.30 3.72
CA GLY A 12 -7.99 16.27 2.88
C GLY A 12 -8.09 15.09 1.93
N ILE A 13 -7.01 14.32 1.74
CA ILE A 13 -6.92 13.16 0.85
C ILE A 13 -7.23 11.89 1.63
N ASP A 14 -8.20 11.12 1.15
CA ASP A 14 -8.54 9.82 1.74
C ASP A 14 -7.58 8.75 1.22
N ILE A 15 -6.86 8.07 2.12
CA ILE A 15 -6.03 6.91 1.76
C ILE A 15 -6.85 5.65 1.95
N LYS A 16 -7.01 4.88 0.88
CA LYS A 16 -7.81 3.66 0.81
C LYS A 16 -6.94 2.49 0.39
N VAL A 17 -7.32 1.30 0.83
CA VAL A 17 -6.72 0.04 0.39
C VAL A 17 -7.81 -0.83 -0.22
N HIS A 18 -7.54 -1.35 -1.41
CA HIS A 18 -8.39 -2.31 -2.09
C HIS A 18 -8.19 -3.71 -1.49
N LEU A 19 -9.24 -4.52 -1.46
CA LEU A 19 -9.17 -5.88 -0.91
C LEU A 19 -8.08 -6.76 -1.57
N THR A 20 -7.77 -6.51 -2.84
CA THR A 20 -6.69 -7.18 -3.58
C THR A 20 -5.32 -7.01 -2.93
N PHE A 21 -5.13 -5.96 -2.13
CA PHE A 21 -3.90 -5.76 -1.36
C PHE A 21 -3.61 -6.93 -0.41
N ILE A 22 -4.66 -7.48 0.21
CA ILE A 22 -4.53 -8.65 1.11
C ILE A 22 -4.04 -9.86 0.31
N LEU A 23 -4.54 -10.04 -0.93
CA LEU A 23 -4.11 -11.13 -1.79
C LEU A 23 -2.61 -11.02 -2.12
N ILE A 24 -2.11 -9.81 -2.38
CA ILE A 24 -0.68 -9.55 -2.62
C ILE A 24 0.14 -9.88 -1.36
N LEU A 25 -0.32 -9.50 -0.16
CA LEU A 25 0.36 -9.84 1.09
C LEU A 25 0.43 -11.35 1.34
N VAL A 26 -0.68 -12.06 1.14
CA VAL A 26 -0.71 -13.52 1.28
C VAL A 26 0.20 -14.19 0.25
N TRP A 27 0.17 -13.72 -1.00
CA TRP A 27 1.05 -14.23 -2.05
C TRP A 27 2.53 -13.98 -1.71
N ALA A 28 2.89 -12.78 -1.23
CA ALA A 28 4.26 -12.47 -0.83
C ALA A 28 4.73 -13.34 0.34
N ALA A 29 3.87 -13.53 1.34
CA ALA A 29 4.15 -14.43 2.46
C ALA A 29 4.39 -15.87 1.99
N TYR A 30 3.51 -16.39 1.12
CA TYR A 30 3.63 -17.74 0.58
C TYR A 30 4.87 -17.91 -0.28
N TYR A 31 5.13 -16.95 -1.17
CA TYR A 31 6.27 -16.99 -2.09
C TYR A 31 7.59 -16.97 -1.34
N TRP A 32 7.75 -16.06 -0.37
CA TRP A 32 8.95 -15.97 0.44
C TRP A 32 9.06 -17.09 1.49
N SER A 33 7.95 -17.68 1.94
CA SER A 33 8.02 -18.89 2.78
C SER A 33 8.52 -20.11 2.00
N SER A 34 8.00 -20.29 0.78
CA SER A 34 8.18 -21.54 0.02
C SER A 34 9.42 -21.50 -0.88
N SER A 35 9.69 -20.38 -1.55
CA SER A 35 10.73 -20.30 -2.57
C SER A 35 12.14 -20.16 -1.99
N THR A 36 12.29 -19.58 -0.79
CA THR A 36 13.60 -19.49 -0.11
C THR A 36 13.85 -20.62 0.86
N GLY A 37 12.83 -21.43 1.19
CA GLY A 37 12.91 -22.48 2.20
C GLY A 37 13.00 -21.97 3.64
N GLU A 38 12.84 -20.67 3.88
CA GLU A 38 12.95 -20.06 5.21
C GLU A 38 11.64 -20.15 6.04
N GLY A 39 10.58 -20.72 5.47
CA GLY A 39 9.32 -20.98 6.18
C GLY A 39 8.75 -19.71 6.80
N PHE A 40 8.55 -19.72 8.12
CA PHE A 40 7.96 -18.60 8.85
C PHE A 40 8.79 -17.30 8.77
N GLN A 41 10.13 -17.39 8.78
CA GLN A 41 10.99 -16.21 8.67
C GLN A 41 10.88 -15.57 7.28
N GLY A 42 10.88 -16.41 6.23
CA GLY A 42 10.64 -15.95 4.86
C GLY A 42 9.27 -15.30 4.70
N ALA A 43 8.21 -15.90 5.24
CA ALA A 43 6.87 -15.30 5.23
C ALA A 43 6.85 -13.89 5.85
N LEU A 44 7.48 -13.74 7.03
CA LEU A 44 7.54 -12.46 7.73
C LEU A 44 8.33 -11.41 6.94
N PHE A 45 9.44 -11.81 6.33
CA PHE A 45 10.23 -10.96 5.45
C PHE A 45 9.40 -10.49 4.24
N GLY A 46 8.70 -11.41 3.56
CA GLY A 46 7.85 -11.08 2.42
C GLY A 46 6.75 -10.07 2.77
N ILE A 47 6.05 -10.28 3.89
CA ILE A 47 5.05 -9.34 4.40
C ILE A 47 5.67 -7.97 4.69
N ALA A 48 6.78 -7.93 5.44
CA ALA A 48 7.43 -6.68 5.81
C ALA A 48 7.94 -5.91 4.59
N ALA A 49 8.59 -6.60 3.64
CA ALA A 49 9.09 -6.00 2.41
C ALA A 49 7.95 -5.42 1.56
N THR A 50 6.85 -6.16 1.39
CA THR A 50 5.67 -5.67 0.65
C THR A 50 5.03 -4.47 1.34
N LEU A 51 4.87 -4.49 2.67
CA LEU A 51 4.33 -3.34 3.42
C LEU A 51 5.22 -2.11 3.26
N LEU A 52 6.54 -2.25 3.40
CA LEU A 52 7.49 -1.15 3.24
C LEU A 52 7.47 -0.57 1.82
N LEU A 53 7.37 -1.43 0.80
CA LEU A 53 7.23 -1.00 -0.59
C LEU A 53 5.98 -0.14 -0.77
N PHE A 54 4.83 -0.58 -0.26
CA PHE A 54 3.58 0.17 -0.40
C PHE A 54 3.55 1.45 0.45
N VAL A 55 4.23 1.47 1.59
CA VAL A 55 4.48 2.71 2.32
C VAL A 55 5.26 3.69 1.45
N SER A 56 6.32 3.25 0.77
CA SER A 56 7.08 4.09 -0.17
C SER A 56 6.22 4.60 -1.33
N VAL A 57 5.40 3.74 -1.93
CA VAL A 57 4.46 4.14 -3.00
C VAL A 57 3.44 5.16 -2.48
N THR A 58 2.89 4.95 -1.30
CA THR A 58 1.93 5.88 -0.67
C THR A 58 2.55 7.25 -0.45
N LEU A 59 3.81 7.30 0.02
CA LEU A 59 4.54 8.55 0.21
C LEU A 59 4.87 9.23 -1.12
N HIS A 60 5.18 8.47 -2.17
CA HIS A 60 5.39 8.98 -3.52
C HIS A 60 4.12 9.65 -4.08
N GLU A 61 2.98 8.95 -4.02
CA GLU A 61 1.68 9.48 -4.45
C GLU A 61 1.23 10.67 -3.62
N LEU A 62 1.54 10.66 -2.32
CA LEU A 62 1.31 11.81 -1.46
C LEU A 62 2.15 13.02 -1.91
N GLY A 63 3.41 12.80 -2.32
CA GLY A 63 4.26 13.84 -2.90
C GLY A 63 3.62 14.52 -4.11
N HIS A 64 3.15 13.72 -5.08
CA HIS A 64 2.41 14.22 -6.24
C HIS A 64 1.14 14.98 -5.84
N SER A 65 0.38 14.42 -4.90
CA SER A 65 -0.87 15.01 -4.45
C SER A 65 -0.66 16.35 -3.76
N LEU A 66 0.39 16.47 -2.95
CA LEU A 66 0.75 17.73 -2.30
C LEU A 66 1.20 18.78 -3.32
N GLN A 67 1.93 18.38 -4.35
CA GLN A 67 2.33 19.29 -5.43
C GLN A 67 1.11 19.75 -6.24
N ALA A 68 0.17 18.86 -6.55
CA ALA A 68 -1.08 19.19 -7.23
C ALA A 68 -1.93 20.18 -6.41
N ILE A 69 -2.06 19.96 -5.09
CA ILE A 69 -2.76 20.87 -4.18
C ILE A 69 -2.12 22.26 -4.17
N LYS A 70 -0.79 22.34 -4.15
CA LYS A 70 -0.07 23.63 -4.23
C LYS A 70 -0.36 24.39 -5.52
N LEU A 71 -0.60 23.67 -6.62
CA LEU A 71 -0.94 24.23 -7.92
C LEU A 71 -2.44 24.51 -8.10
N GLY A 72 -3.26 24.32 -7.06
CA GLY A 72 -4.70 24.59 -7.08
C GLY A 72 -5.57 23.41 -7.54
N THR A 73 -4.98 22.25 -7.81
CA THR A 73 -5.72 21.05 -8.23
C THR A 73 -6.15 20.23 -7.02
N ARG A 74 -7.42 19.82 -6.98
CA ARG A 74 -7.97 19.04 -5.88
C ARG A 74 -7.75 17.54 -6.09
N VAL A 75 -7.06 16.90 -5.15
CA VAL A 75 -6.96 15.43 -5.06
C VAL A 75 -7.96 14.93 -4.01
N ARG A 76 -8.83 13.98 -4.37
CA ARG A 76 -9.89 13.45 -3.49
C ARG A 76 -9.42 12.24 -2.68
N ASP A 77 -8.72 11.31 -3.31
CA ASP A 77 -8.28 10.08 -2.67
C ASP A 77 -7.10 9.42 -3.36
N ILE A 78 -6.36 8.62 -2.58
CA ILE A 78 -5.32 7.69 -3.03
C ILE A 78 -5.84 6.29 -2.71
N THR A 79 -5.85 5.39 -3.68
CA THR A 79 -6.22 3.98 -3.47
C THR A 79 -5.04 3.10 -3.83
N LEU A 80 -4.68 2.23 -2.90
CA LEU A 80 -3.65 1.19 -3.03
C LEU A 80 -4.28 -0.17 -3.32
#